data_AF-A0A1A9B951-F1
#
_entry.id   AF-A0A1A9B951-F1
#
_cell.length_a   1.000
_cell.length_b   1.000
_cell.length_c   1.000
_cell.angle_alpha   90.00
_cell.angle_beta   90.00
_cell.angle_gamma   90.00
#
_symmetry.space_group_name_H-M   'P 1'
#
loop_
_entity.id
_entity.type
_entity.pdbx_description
1 polymer ?
#
loop_
_entity_poly.entity_id
_entity_poly.type
_entity_poly.pdbx_seq_one_letter_code
_entity_poly.pdbx_strand_id
1 'polypeptide(L)'
;MPTPAAEPGRPRTERVPHRPTARGGGDQAVPREPGRGHRRGRTNAPARPATVAGRRRRTDAGAGRLSARSTGLGDDPETDGRADPPDPPGRRRVALAALVAAAAASAAVLVAGLPGGPPEPADRPGATRALSADEADRVAALRVGNLRDVRAGVRIAVGAGGDRVELLGWVDWARPLVYLDVGGPGAGADRGLAQATASTLLVRPDPSALPTPARPPLVPPVDRWRLREPPAGRGLAAVRDLLLSLGADRVDPAGPDGRWLRRETLGGVPVDVVQAPLAGGATPSGGPAPTLWIDPDARLHRLTGRLPDGAPVTVDLVRVDRPTLRPVDALGGPPGQPRALTDDEADRLARLPARLRAAGGAAVTVAAPLGPSANLGGNGTLSWAAPSAYLAVTDEDTGRRSLRWIRPGRVAQTPGSPDGPGTPPTPVPTGLLTATARPAADDLDRLVDATLRATTRAPAAAAVRIREDRLAGRVVDVVEVPGGRRWWLDRGGLPRRVELRTGRGVWVRLDLTPGRRPGAGPTAAPSAR
;
A
#
# COMPACT_ATOMS: atom_id res chain seq x y z
N MET A 1 4.18 73.17 2.92
CA MET A 1 4.63 72.95 1.53
C MET A 1 5.34 71.61 1.43
N PRO A 2 5.24 70.88 0.30
CA PRO A 2 5.72 69.50 0.17
C PRO A 2 7.06 69.38 -0.56
N THR A 3 7.76 68.26 -0.34
CA THR A 3 8.77 67.73 -1.28
C THR A 3 8.65 66.19 -1.36
N PRO A 4 8.31 65.60 -2.53
CA PRO A 4 8.16 64.16 -2.70
C PRO A 4 9.27 63.52 -3.55
N ALA A 5 9.70 62.30 -3.22
CA ALA A 5 10.41 61.31 -4.06
C ALA A 5 10.71 60.05 -3.21
N ALA A 6 10.70 58.80 -3.72
CA ALA A 6 10.27 58.27 -5.02
C ALA A 6 9.83 56.80 -4.86
N GLU A 7 8.90 56.34 -5.69
CA GLU A 7 8.48 54.92 -5.81
C GLU A 7 9.22 54.20 -6.97
N PRO A 8 9.21 52.84 -7.01
CA PRO A 8 10.22 52.07 -7.73
C PRO A 8 9.97 51.88 -9.24
N GLY A 9 11.06 51.68 -9.97
CA GLY A 9 11.06 51.46 -11.42
C GLY A 9 10.46 50.11 -11.84
N ARG A 10 9.53 50.16 -12.80
CA ARG A 10 9.03 48.98 -13.53
C ARG A 10 10.04 48.55 -14.62
N PRO A 11 10.36 47.26 -14.78
CA PRO A 11 11.10 46.77 -15.93
C PRO A 11 10.24 46.76 -17.21
N ARG A 12 10.93 46.90 -18.35
CA ARG A 12 10.34 47.07 -19.70
C ARG A 12 9.69 45.79 -20.22
N THR A 13 8.61 45.96 -20.99
CA THR A 13 8.07 44.94 -21.90
C THR A 13 8.99 44.78 -23.12
N GLU A 14 9.53 43.58 -23.30
CA GLU A 14 10.37 43.25 -24.47
C GLU A 14 9.54 42.60 -25.59
N ARG A 15 9.91 42.92 -26.84
CA ARG A 15 9.09 42.65 -28.04
C ARG A 15 9.26 41.22 -28.57
N VAL A 16 8.15 40.62 -28.98
CA VAL A 16 8.12 39.44 -29.85
C VAL A 16 8.48 39.84 -31.29
N PRO A 17 9.40 39.12 -31.97
CA PRO A 17 9.53 39.17 -33.43
C PRO A 17 8.85 37.99 -34.13
N HIS A 18 8.48 38.21 -35.39
CA HIS A 18 7.53 37.39 -36.14
C HIS A 18 8.08 36.07 -36.71
N ARG A 19 7.14 35.12 -36.81
CA ARG A 19 7.13 33.94 -37.70
C ARG A 19 7.21 34.35 -39.18
N PRO A 20 8.00 33.64 -40.01
CA PRO A 20 7.74 33.52 -41.44
C PRO A 20 7.07 32.18 -41.77
N THR A 21 6.04 32.22 -42.62
CA THR A 21 5.41 31.05 -43.24
C THR A 21 5.96 30.85 -44.65
N ALA A 22 6.24 29.60 -45.04
CA ALA A 22 6.40 29.23 -46.45
C ALA A 22 5.73 27.87 -46.72
N ARG A 23 4.96 27.82 -47.81
CA ARG A 23 4.31 26.62 -48.37
C ARG A 23 5.16 26.07 -49.53
N GLY A 24 5.10 24.76 -49.72
CA GLY A 24 5.64 24.03 -50.88
C GLY A 24 5.89 22.57 -50.47
N GLY A 25 5.27 21.54 -51.03
CA GLY A 25 4.44 21.46 -52.23
C GLY A 25 5.26 20.97 -53.41
N GLY A 26 5.48 19.65 -53.50
CA GLY A 26 6.31 19.02 -54.53
C GLY A 26 6.37 17.49 -54.39
N ASP A 27 5.89 16.83 -55.44
CA ASP A 27 5.71 15.41 -55.76
C ASP A 27 6.48 14.25 -55.08
N GLN A 28 5.71 13.15 -54.98
CA GLN A 28 5.99 11.78 -55.43
C GLN A 28 7.45 11.35 -55.68
N ALA A 29 7.89 10.33 -54.92
CA ALA A 29 8.77 9.28 -55.44
C ALA A 29 8.60 7.97 -54.64
N VAL A 30 7.90 6.99 -55.22
CA VAL A 30 7.97 5.59 -54.77
C VAL A 30 9.06 4.89 -55.58
N PRO A 31 9.93 4.09 -54.92
CA PRO A 31 10.36 2.86 -55.57
C PRO A 31 10.38 1.64 -54.63
N ARG A 32 9.49 0.69 -54.96
CA ARG A 32 9.73 -0.75 -55.11
C ARG A 32 10.43 -1.53 -53.97
N GLU A 33 9.68 -2.49 -53.42
CA GLU A 33 10.23 -3.73 -52.88
C GLU A 33 11.17 -4.45 -53.87
N PRO A 34 12.15 -5.19 -53.35
CA PRO A 34 12.58 -6.42 -54.01
C PRO A 34 12.62 -7.63 -53.06
N GLY A 35 12.09 -8.76 -53.55
CA GLY A 35 12.74 -10.06 -53.33
C GLY A 35 12.21 -10.94 -52.19
N ARG A 36 11.16 -11.72 -52.48
CA ARG A 36 10.95 -13.01 -51.79
C ARG A 36 12.14 -13.95 -52.05
N GLY A 37 12.77 -14.45 -50.99
CA GLY A 37 13.81 -15.49 -51.07
C GLY A 37 13.54 -16.63 -50.09
N HIS A 38 13.03 -17.76 -50.57
CA HIS A 38 12.84 -18.96 -49.75
C HIS A 38 14.17 -19.70 -49.50
N ARG A 39 14.45 -20.10 -48.26
CA ARG A 39 15.04 -21.42 -48.00
C ARG A 39 14.65 -21.98 -46.62
N ARG A 40 14.69 -23.31 -46.53
CA ARG A 40 14.09 -24.13 -45.46
C ARG A 40 15.06 -24.37 -44.30
N GLY A 41 14.52 -24.56 -43.09
CA GLY A 41 15.25 -25.01 -41.90
C GLY A 41 14.33 -25.61 -40.82
N ARG A 42 13.94 -26.88 -40.99
CA ARG A 42 13.58 -27.80 -39.87
C ARG A 42 14.79 -27.87 -38.90
N THR A 43 14.74 -28.13 -37.60
CA THR A 43 13.73 -28.61 -36.61
C THR A 43 14.23 -28.12 -35.22
N ASN A 44 13.57 -28.28 -34.05
CA ASN A 44 12.48 -29.13 -33.56
C ASN A 44 11.73 -28.40 -32.41
N ALA A 45 10.58 -28.92 -31.98
CA ALA A 45 9.95 -28.57 -30.70
C ALA A 45 9.22 -29.79 -30.09
N PRO A 46 9.42 -30.14 -28.80
CA PRO A 46 8.61 -31.14 -28.12
C PRO A 46 7.30 -30.54 -27.58
N ALA A 47 6.27 -31.38 -27.47
CA ALA A 47 4.89 -30.96 -27.29
C ALA A 47 4.47 -30.68 -25.83
N ARG A 48 3.40 -29.90 -25.67
CA ARG A 48 2.52 -29.95 -24.48
C ARG A 48 1.61 -31.20 -24.57
N PRO A 49 1.34 -31.91 -23.46
CA PRO A 49 0.14 -32.72 -23.36
C PRO A 49 -1.09 -31.84 -23.11
N ALA A 50 -2.25 -32.28 -23.61
CA ALA A 50 -3.54 -31.60 -23.45
C ALA A 50 -4.32 -32.16 -22.26
N THR A 51 -5.19 -31.34 -21.66
CA THR A 51 -6.22 -31.81 -20.71
C THR A 51 -7.61 -31.30 -21.07
N VAL A 52 -8.43 -32.27 -21.51
CA VAL A 52 -9.85 -32.50 -21.18
C VAL A 52 -10.87 -31.34 -21.34
N ALA A 53 -11.89 -31.61 -22.14
CA ALA A 53 -13.03 -30.73 -22.40
C ALA A 53 -14.00 -30.60 -21.21
N GLY A 54 -14.49 -29.37 -20.96
CA GLY A 54 -15.54 -29.06 -19.98
C GLY A 54 -16.78 -28.45 -20.64
N ARG A 55 -17.70 -29.31 -21.12
CA ARG A 55 -18.98 -28.92 -21.73
C ARG A 55 -19.94 -28.37 -20.65
N ARG A 56 -20.34 -27.08 -20.72
CA ARG A 56 -21.50 -26.57 -19.95
C ARG A 56 -22.54 -25.91 -20.86
N ARG A 57 -23.79 -26.30 -20.65
CA ARG A 57 -24.99 -25.78 -21.32
C ARG A 57 -25.22 -24.31 -20.94
N ARG A 58 -25.70 -23.52 -21.90
CA ARG A 58 -26.57 -22.37 -21.60
C ARG A 58 -27.92 -22.89 -21.11
N THR A 59 -28.48 -22.21 -20.11
CA THR A 59 -29.92 -22.14 -19.87
C THR A 59 -30.22 -20.70 -19.50
N ASP A 60 -30.93 -20.00 -20.38
CA ASP A 60 -31.45 -18.67 -20.12
C ASP A 60 -32.57 -18.75 -19.07
N ALA A 61 -32.69 -17.73 -18.22
CA ALA A 61 -33.83 -17.51 -17.34
C ALA A 61 -34.31 -16.06 -17.53
N GLY A 62 -35.53 -15.91 -18.03
CA GLY A 62 -36.09 -14.63 -18.47
C GLY A 62 -36.66 -13.76 -17.34
N ALA A 63 -36.77 -12.47 -17.65
CA ALA A 63 -37.22 -11.40 -16.77
C ALA A 63 -38.71 -11.46 -16.34
N GLY A 64 -38.99 -10.88 -15.17
CA GLY A 64 -40.31 -10.46 -14.70
C GLY A 64 -40.41 -10.51 -13.16
N ARG A 65 -41.07 -9.58 -12.45
CA ARG A 65 -41.69 -8.28 -12.78
C ARG A 65 -41.60 -7.34 -11.56
N LEU A 66 -41.92 -6.06 -11.77
CA LEU A 66 -41.81 -4.97 -10.78
C LEU A 66 -43.00 -4.85 -9.81
N SER A 67 -42.67 -4.49 -8.57
CA SER A 67 -43.32 -3.55 -7.63
C SER A 67 -44.84 -3.30 -7.61
N ALA A 68 -45.45 -3.65 -6.48
CA ALA A 68 -46.19 -2.79 -5.53
C ALA A 68 -47.16 -1.67 -6.01
N ARG A 69 -48.38 -1.70 -5.45
CA ARG A 69 -49.17 -0.51 -5.10
C ARG A 69 -50.21 -0.81 -4.00
N SER A 70 -50.30 0.07 -3.01
CA SER A 70 -51.44 0.23 -2.09
C SER A 70 -51.56 1.73 -1.73
N THR A 71 -52.56 2.08 -0.92
CA THR A 71 -53.20 3.41 -0.75
C THR A 71 -54.20 3.77 -1.86
N GLY A 72 -55.40 4.30 -1.57
CA GLY A 72 -56.09 4.47 -0.28
C GLY A 72 -57.27 5.46 -0.39
N LEU A 73 -58.28 5.35 0.49
CA LEU A 73 -59.46 6.24 0.69
C LEU A 73 -60.28 6.63 -0.56
N GLY A 74 -61.60 6.85 -0.50
CA GLY A 74 -62.60 6.83 0.57
C GLY A 74 -63.88 7.51 0.03
N ASP A 75 -65.03 7.31 0.66
CA ASP A 75 -66.13 8.31 0.80
C ASP A 75 -67.40 7.65 1.36
N ASP A 76 -67.92 8.27 2.42
CA ASP A 76 -69.28 8.20 2.95
C ASP A 76 -69.98 9.52 2.49
N PRO A 77 -71.32 9.61 2.31
CA PRO A 77 -72.14 9.84 3.50
C PRO A 77 -73.63 9.41 3.49
N GLU A 78 -74.11 9.39 4.73
CA GLU A 78 -75.43 9.82 5.22
C GLU A 78 -76.66 8.91 5.21
N THR A 79 -77.46 9.20 6.24
CA THR A 79 -78.50 8.39 6.86
C THR A 79 -79.90 8.82 6.47
N ASP A 80 -80.83 7.88 6.47
CA ASP A 80 -82.22 8.18 6.84
C ASP A 80 -82.84 6.97 7.57
N GLY A 81 -83.73 7.21 8.54
CA GLY A 81 -84.19 6.15 9.45
C GLY A 81 -85.68 6.18 9.78
N ARG A 82 -86.33 5.01 9.84
CA ARG A 82 -87.66 4.88 10.46
C ARG A 82 -88.03 3.45 10.94
N ALA A 83 -88.13 3.32 12.27
CA ALA A 83 -89.00 2.45 13.09
C ALA A 83 -89.00 0.89 12.95
N ASP A 84 -88.74 0.23 14.09
CA ASP A 84 -88.90 -1.21 14.39
C ASP A 84 -90.36 -1.67 14.60
N PRO A 85 -90.60 -3.00 14.64
CA PRO A 85 -91.18 -3.61 15.85
C PRO A 85 -90.39 -4.85 16.39
N PRO A 86 -90.63 -5.31 17.64
CA PRO A 86 -89.57 -5.96 18.45
C PRO A 86 -89.66 -7.48 18.71
N ASP A 87 -88.50 -8.02 19.12
CA ASP A 87 -88.21 -9.23 19.95
C ASP A 87 -88.44 -10.65 19.36
N PRO A 88 -87.71 -11.73 19.79
CA PRO A 88 -87.44 -12.07 21.20
C PRO A 88 -85.97 -12.43 21.60
N PRO A 89 -85.65 -12.39 22.92
CA PRO A 89 -84.29 -12.56 23.44
C PRO A 89 -83.91 -14.04 23.73
N GLY A 90 -83.59 -14.83 22.70
CA GLY A 90 -83.34 -16.27 22.86
C GLY A 90 -81.96 -16.83 22.48
N ARG A 91 -81.27 -16.23 21.48
CA ARG A 91 -80.18 -16.94 20.76
C ARG A 91 -78.75 -16.49 21.07
N ARG A 92 -78.55 -15.27 21.59
CA ARG A 92 -77.19 -14.70 21.79
C ARG A 92 -76.44 -15.26 23.01
N ARG A 93 -77.15 -15.65 24.09
CA ARG A 93 -76.50 -16.17 25.32
C ARG A 93 -76.03 -17.62 25.18
N VAL A 94 -76.73 -18.46 24.42
CA VAL A 94 -76.33 -19.86 24.16
C VAL A 94 -75.05 -19.93 23.31
N ALA A 95 -74.96 -19.09 22.28
CA ALA A 95 -73.77 -19.02 21.41
C ALA A 95 -72.49 -18.60 22.17
N LEU A 96 -72.60 -17.64 23.10
CA LEU A 96 -71.46 -17.20 23.92
C LEU A 96 -71.02 -18.26 24.96
N ALA A 97 -71.96 -18.98 25.58
CA ALA A 97 -71.64 -20.05 26.53
C ALA A 97 -70.89 -21.22 25.86
N ALA A 98 -71.31 -21.62 24.65
CA ALA A 98 -70.63 -22.68 23.90
C ALA A 98 -69.17 -22.33 23.52
N LEU A 99 -68.92 -21.05 23.21
CA LEU A 99 -67.60 -20.57 22.77
C LEU A 99 -66.59 -20.48 23.94
N VAL A 100 -67.06 -20.12 25.14
CA VAL A 100 -66.24 -20.13 26.37
C VAL A 100 -65.91 -21.56 26.82
N ALA A 101 -66.86 -22.49 26.72
CA ALA A 101 -66.63 -23.90 27.06
C ALA A 101 -65.59 -24.57 26.14
N ALA A 102 -65.62 -24.27 24.84
CA ALA A 102 -64.64 -24.77 23.89
C ALA A 102 -63.21 -24.27 24.19
N ALA A 103 -63.06 -22.99 24.54
CA ALA A 103 -61.76 -22.40 24.89
C ALA A 103 -61.15 -23.02 26.17
N ALA A 104 -61.97 -23.30 27.19
CA ALA A 104 -61.52 -23.93 28.43
C ALA A 104 -61.08 -25.40 28.22
N ALA A 105 -61.79 -26.16 27.38
CA ALA A 105 -61.44 -27.54 27.07
C ALA A 105 -60.08 -27.66 26.35
N SER A 106 -59.77 -26.76 25.41
CA SER A 106 -58.48 -26.73 24.72
C SER A 106 -57.30 -26.39 25.64
N ALA A 107 -57.51 -25.61 26.71
CA ALA A 107 -56.47 -25.30 27.68
C ALA A 107 -56.12 -26.49 28.60
N ALA A 108 -57.10 -27.31 28.97
CA ALA A 108 -56.87 -28.46 29.87
C ALA A 108 -56.11 -29.61 29.20
N VAL A 109 -56.39 -29.90 27.93
CA VAL A 109 -55.75 -31.01 27.19
C VAL A 109 -54.27 -30.74 26.88
N LEU A 110 -53.88 -29.48 26.72
CA LEU A 110 -52.48 -29.08 26.45
C LEU A 110 -51.57 -29.14 27.68
N VAL A 111 -52.14 -29.16 28.90
CA VAL A 111 -51.38 -29.23 30.16
C VAL A 111 -51.18 -30.68 30.65
N ALA A 112 -52.05 -31.61 30.26
CA ALA A 112 -52.00 -33.01 30.71
C ALA A 112 -51.16 -33.95 29.79
N GLY A 113 -50.56 -33.42 28.71
CA GLY A 113 -50.14 -34.22 27.54
C GLY A 113 -48.64 -34.42 27.29
N LEU A 114 -47.73 -33.99 28.16
CA LEU A 114 -46.27 -34.16 27.95
C LEU A 114 -45.57 -34.85 29.13
N PRO A 115 -45.03 -36.07 28.95
CA PRO A 115 -44.41 -36.83 30.02
C PRO A 115 -42.93 -36.48 30.24
N GLY A 116 -42.60 -36.20 31.51
CA GLY A 116 -41.44 -36.81 32.17
C GLY A 116 -40.04 -36.63 31.56
N GLY A 117 -39.58 -35.40 31.37
CA GLY A 117 -38.16 -35.08 31.27
C GLY A 117 -37.94 -33.63 31.71
N PRO A 118 -37.03 -33.32 32.67
CA PRO A 118 -36.78 -31.94 33.03
C PRO A 118 -36.20 -31.23 31.80
N PRO A 119 -36.77 -30.10 31.34
CA PRO A 119 -36.11 -29.30 30.32
C PRO A 119 -34.77 -28.84 30.88
N GLU A 120 -33.70 -29.16 30.15
CA GLU A 120 -32.37 -28.62 30.38
C GLU A 120 -32.49 -27.09 30.53
N PRO A 121 -31.89 -26.49 31.58
CA PRO A 121 -32.19 -25.10 31.92
C PRO A 121 -31.80 -24.18 30.78
N ALA A 122 -32.82 -23.64 30.10
CA ALA A 122 -32.66 -22.76 28.95
C ALA A 122 -31.66 -21.64 29.25
N ASP A 123 -30.78 -21.38 28.28
CA ASP A 123 -29.66 -20.45 28.35
C ASP A 123 -29.99 -19.19 29.17
N ARG A 124 -29.34 -19.05 30.34
CA ARG A 124 -29.34 -17.79 31.09
C ARG A 124 -28.76 -16.71 30.16
N PRO A 125 -29.50 -15.64 29.81
CA PRO A 125 -28.97 -14.60 28.95
C PRO A 125 -27.70 -13.99 29.56
N GLY A 126 -26.55 -14.20 28.91
CA GLY A 126 -25.24 -13.76 29.40
C GLY A 126 -24.36 -14.84 30.04
N ALA A 127 -24.71 -16.13 29.96
CA ALA A 127 -23.77 -17.20 30.26
C ALA A 127 -22.77 -17.41 29.10
N THR A 128 -21.46 -17.39 29.41
CA THR A 128 -20.41 -17.81 28.46
C THR A 128 -20.61 -19.27 28.08
N ARG A 129 -20.69 -19.58 26.78
CA ARG A 129 -20.90 -20.95 26.27
C ARG A 129 -19.91 -21.31 25.17
N ALA A 130 -19.90 -22.58 24.75
CA ALA A 130 -19.18 -23.01 23.55
C ALA A 130 -19.76 -22.33 22.29
N LEU A 131 -18.95 -22.20 21.23
CA LEU A 131 -19.46 -21.77 19.92
C LEU A 131 -20.40 -22.82 19.33
N SER A 132 -21.46 -22.37 18.66
CA SER A 132 -22.19 -23.22 17.72
C SER A 132 -21.36 -23.49 16.46
N ALA A 133 -21.80 -24.44 15.62
CA ALA A 133 -21.16 -24.70 14.32
C ALA A 133 -21.11 -23.41 13.47
N ASP A 134 -22.25 -22.73 13.30
CA ASP A 134 -22.33 -21.47 12.54
C ASP A 134 -21.41 -20.36 13.09
N GLU A 135 -21.21 -20.31 14.42
CA GLU A 135 -20.31 -19.35 15.06
C GLU A 135 -18.84 -19.71 14.82
N ALA A 136 -18.48 -20.99 14.89
CA ALA A 136 -17.16 -21.48 14.57
C ALA A 136 -16.81 -21.24 13.09
N ASP A 137 -17.78 -21.46 12.19
CA ASP A 137 -17.66 -21.15 10.75
C ASP A 137 -17.51 -19.64 10.48
N ARG A 138 -18.19 -18.77 11.25
CA ARG A 138 -17.97 -17.31 11.18
C ARG A 138 -16.56 -16.93 11.64
N VAL A 139 -16.02 -17.55 12.68
CA VAL A 139 -14.60 -17.34 13.08
C VAL A 139 -13.65 -17.82 11.97
N ALA A 140 -13.88 -19.01 11.42
CA ALA A 140 -13.07 -19.61 10.37
C ALA A 140 -13.05 -18.80 9.06
N ALA A 141 -14.18 -18.18 8.70
CA ALA A 141 -14.33 -17.37 7.49
C ALA A 141 -13.75 -15.94 7.62
N LEU A 142 -13.45 -15.47 8.84
CA LEU A 142 -13.09 -14.09 9.17
C LEU A 142 -11.99 -13.50 8.28
N ARG A 143 -10.90 -14.24 8.08
CA ARG A 143 -9.73 -13.74 7.34
C ARG A 143 -9.98 -13.65 5.84
N VAL A 144 -10.85 -14.51 5.31
CA VAL A 144 -11.35 -14.42 3.93
C VAL A 144 -12.32 -13.24 3.79
N GLY A 145 -13.17 -13.00 4.78
CA GLY A 145 -14.04 -11.81 4.85
C GLY A 145 -13.23 -10.51 4.77
N ASN A 146 -12.13 -10.43 5.53
CA ASN A 146 -11.19 -9.30 5.49
C ASN A 146 -10.54 -9.13 4.10
N LEU A 147 -10.01 -10.20 3.51
CA LEU A 147 -9.41 -10.12 2.18
C LEU A 147 -10.43 -9.69 1.10
N ARG A 148 -11.68 -10.17 1.19
CA ARG A 148 -12.79 -9.77 0.31
C ARG A 148 -13.19 -8.31 0.49
N ASP A 149 -13.11 -7.77 1.71
CA ASP A 149 -13.32 -6.34 1.97
C ASP A 149 -12.20 -5.45 1.41
N VAL A 150 -11.06 -6.04 1.00
CA VAL A 150 -9.85 -5.44 0.42
C VAL A 150 -9.08 -4.55 1.39
N ARG A 151 -9.77 -3.63 2.07
CA ARG A 151 -9.18 -2.61 2.95
C ARG A 151 -10.08 -2.29 4.15
N ALA A 152 -9.47 -1.76 5.20
CA ALA A 152 -10.18 -1.10 6.30
C ALA A 152 -9.33 0.01 6.93
N GLY A 153 -9.99 0.99 7.55
CA GLY A 153 -9.37 1.88 8.51
C GLY A 153 -9.06 1.12 9.79
N VAL A 154 -7.98 1.47 10.46
CA VAL A 154 -7.53 0.82 11.70
C VAL A 154 -7.24 1.87 12.75
N ARG A 155 -7.69 1.62 13.97
CA ARG A 155 -7.33 2.40 15.16
C ARG A 155 -6.87 1.43 16.23
N ILE A 156 -5.66 1.64 16.75
CA ILE A 156 -4.93 0.63 17.51
C ILE A 156 -4.38 1.28 18.77
N ALA A 157 -4.50 0.57 19.89
CA ALA A 157 -3.78 0.89 21.13
C ALA A 157 -2.95 -0.32 21.52
N VAL A 158 -1.66 -0.10 21.82
CA VAL A 158 -0.71 -1.10 22.30
C VAL A 158 -0.14 -0.62 23.63
N GLY A 159 -0.03 -1.51 24.62
CA GLY A 159 0.49 -1.17 25.94
C GLY A 159 -0.49 -0.36 26.79
N ALA A 160 0.03 0.20 27.88
CA ALA A 160 -0.74 0.98 28.86
C ALA A 160 0.14 2.05 29.52
N GLY A 161 -0.47 3.05 30.17
CA GLY A 161 0.26 4.09 30.88
C GLY A 161 1.23 4.87 29.98
N GLY A 162 2.44 5.13 30.48
CA GLY A 162 3.49 5.85 29.76
C GLY A 162 4.00 5.13 28.51
N ASP A 163 3.93 3.80 28.47
CA ASP A 163 4.39 2.98 27.35
C ASP A 163 3.32 2.79 26.26
N ARG A 164 2.14 3.42 26.41
CA ARG A 164 1.04 3.30 25.44
C ARG A 164 1.43 3.91 24.10
N VAL A 165 1.35 3.10 23.05
CA VAL A 165 1.46 3.53 21.65
C VAL A 165 0.05 3.51 21.05
N GLU A 166 -0.31 4.58 20.35
CA GLU A 166 -1.56 4.72 19.62
C GLU A 166 -1.27 4.81 18.13
N LEU A 167 -2.04 4.09 17.30
CA LEU A 167 -1.84 4.08 15.85
C LEU A 167 -3.17 4.30 15.14
N LEU A 168 -3.15 5.11 14.08
CA LEU A 168 -4.32 5.41 13.27
C LEU A 168 -3.94 5.35 11.78
N GLY A 169 -4.78 4.73 10.95
CA GLY A 169 -4.51 4.66 9.52
C GLY A 169 -5.30 3.54 8.85
N TRP A 170 -4.65 2.77 7.98
CA TRP A 170 -5.30 1.79 7.11
C TRP A 170 -4.47 0.53 6.85
N VAL A 171 -5.16 -0.53 6.45
CA VAL A 171 -4.59 -1.76 5.90
C VAL A 171 -5.22 -2.08 4.54
N ASP A 172 -4.41 -2.55 3.58
CA ASP A 172 -4.82 -3.17 2.32
C ASP A 172 -4.35 -4.63 2.33
N TRP A 173 -5.29 -5.57 2.39
CA TRP A 173 -5.02 -7.01 2.40
C TRP A 173 -4.83 -7.58 0.99
N ALA A 174 -5.47 -6.98 -0.03
CA ALA A 174 -5.30 -7.41 -1.43
C ALA A 174 -3.94 -6.99 -2.00
N ARG A 175 -3.33 -5.95 -1.44
CA ARG A 175 -1.95 -5.52 -1.66
C ARG A 175 -1.27 -5.33 -0.31
N PRO A 176 -0.80 -6.40 0.37
CA PRO A 176 -0.33 -6.41 1.75
C PRO A 176 0.51 -5.20 2.16
N LEU A 177 -0.18 -4.15 2.62
CA LEU A 177 0.34 -2.83 2.92
C LEU A 177 -0.43 -2.24 4.10
N VAL A 178 0.31 -1.85 5.13
CA VAL A 178 -0.17 -1.08 6.27
C VAL A 178 0.35 0.34 6.13
N TYR A 179 -0.47 1.34 6.40
CA TYR A 179 -0.07 2.75 6.47
C TYR A 179 -0.69 3.41 7.70
N LEU A 180 0.16 3.84 8.63
CA LEU A 180 -0.21 4.35 9.96
C LEU A 180 0.45 5.70 10.24
N ASP A 181 -0.17 6.46 11.13
CA ASP A 181 0.46 7.48 11.95
C ASP A 181 0.62 6.91 13.36
N VAL A 182 1.77 7.17 13.98
CA VAL A 182 2.22 6.55 15.23
C VAL A 182 2.35 7.65 16.28
N GLY A 183 1.55 7.53 17.33
CA GLY A 183 1.49 8.43 18.47
C GLY A 183 1.39 7.68 19.80
N GLY A 184 0.92 8.37 20.82
CA GLY A 184 0.96 7.98 22.22
C GLY A 184 2.22 8.48 22.96
N PRO A 185 2.21 8.42 24.30
CA PRO A 185 3.40 8.70 25.12
C PRO A 185 4.55 7.71 24.81
N GLY A 186 4.25 6.44 24.55
CA GLY A 186 5.24 5.40 24.28
C GLY A 186 5.84 5.39 22.87
N ALA A 187 5.44 6.31 21.98
CA ALA A 187 5.87 6.33 20.57
C ALA A 187 7.38 6.54 20.38
N GLY A 188 8.02 7.26 21.31
CA GLY A 188 9.46 7.54 21.29
C GLY A 188 9.97 8.04 19.93
N ALA A 189 11.06 7.42 19.46
CA ALA A 189 11.71 7.76 18.19
C ALA A 189 10.99 7.24 16.92
N ASP A 190 9.91 6.47 17.08
CA ASP A 190 9.08 5.99 15.96
C ASP A 190 7.81 6.83 15.75
N ARG A 191 7.62 7.92 16.53
CA ARG A 191 6.52 8.87 16.35
C ARG A 191 6.52 9.46 14.93
N GLY A 192 5.34 9.55 14.32
CA GLY A 192 5.13 9.99 12.95
C GLY A 192 4.65 8.85 12.05
N LEU A 193 4.95 8.92 10.75
CA LEU A 193 4.32 8.03 9.77
C LEU A 193 5.06 6.69 9.63
N ALA A 194 4.32 5.59 9.46
CA ALA A 194 4.86 4.26 9.20
C ALA A 194 4.15 3.58 8.03
N GLN A 195 4.89 3.02 7.06
CA GLN A 195 4.37 2.12 6.03
C GLN A 195 5.07 0.76 6.10
N ALA A 196 4.30 -0.32 5.99
CA ALA A 196 4.84 -1.66 6.12
C ALA A 196 4.22 -2.66 5.13
N THR A 197 5.05 -3.57 4.62
CA THR A 197 4.65 -4.77 3.88
C THR A 197 4.97 -6.00 4.72
N ALA A 198 4.62 -7.21 4.27
CA ALA A 198 4.92 -8.44 5.00
C ALA A 198 6.40 -8.63 5.39
N SER A 199 7.35 -8.05 4.64
CA SER A 199 8.79 -8.18 4.90
C SER A 199 9.46 -6.91 5.43
N THR A 200 8.79 -5.75 5.37
CA THR A 200 9.45 -4.44 5.40
C THR A 200 8.69 -3.48 6.31
N LEU A 201 9.41 -2.70 7.12
CA LEU A 201 8.85 -1.55 7.84
C LEU A 201 9.65 -0.30 7.49
N LEU A 202 8.98 0.71 6.95
CA LEU A 202 9.51 2.05 6.77
C LEU A 202 8.84 2.99 7.77
N VAL A 203 9.61 3.87 8.38
CA VAL A 203 9.10 4.99 9.20
C VAL A 203 9.59 6.31 8.64
N ARG A 204 8.85 7.39 8.88
CA ARG A 204 9.24 8.77 8.63
C ARG A 204 9.05 9.52 9.96
N PRO A 205 10.09 9.55 10.81
CA PRO A 205 9.97 10.13 12.14
C PRO A 205 9.62 11.61 12.06
N ASP A 206 8.73 12.05 12.93
CA ASP A 206 8.41 13.46 13.11
C ASP A 206 8.39 13.79 14.62
N PRO A 207 9.51 14.30 15.18
CA PRO A 207 9.57 14.64 16.59
C PRO A 207 8.69 15.85 16.95
N SER A 208 8.21 16.60 15.95
CA SER A 208 7.28 17.72 16.14
C SER A 208 5.81 17.32 16.07
N ALA A 209 5.51 16.07 15.70
CA ALA A 209 4.14 15.57 15.69
C ALA A 209 3.53 15.53 17.10
N LEU A 210 2.23 15.84 17.15
CA LEU A 210 1.45 15.79 18.38
C LEU A 210 1.41 14.35 18.93
N PRO A 211 1.24 14.16 20.26
CA PRO A 211 1.11 12.82 20.82
C PRO A 211 -0.10 12.05 20.30
N THR A 212 -1.22 12.70 19.97
CA THR A 212 -2.41 12.00 19.43
C THR A 212 -2.23 11.75 17.93
N PRO A 213 -2.31 10.49 17.44
CA PRO A 213 -2.16 10.18 16.02
C PRO A 213 -3.34 10.71 15.20
N ALA A 214 -3.04 11.22 14.01
CA ALA A 214 -4.01 11.70 13.03
C ALA A 214 -4.20 10.69 11.88
N ARG A 215 -5.15 10.95 10.96
CA ARG A 215 -5.23 10.15 9.73
C ARG A 215 -4.02 10.47 8.84
N PRO A 216 -3.25 9.47 8.35
CA PRO A 216 -2.13 9.73 7.45
C PRO A 216 -2.56 10.43 6.15
N PRO A 217 -1.70 11.25 5.51
CA PRO A 217 -2.05 11.88 4.23
C PRO A 217 -2.18 10.84 3.10
N LEU A 218 -3.30 10.85 2.37
CA LEU A 218 -3.58 9.89 1.28
C LEU A 218 -2.54 9.85 0.15
N VAL A 219 -1.77 10.94 0.00
CA VAL A 219 -0.52 10.97 -0.75
C VAL A 219 0.61 11.06 0.27
N PRO A 220 1.37 9.97 0.51
CA PRO A 220 2.48 10.00 1.45
C PRO A 220 3.53 11.04 1.04
N PRO A 221 4.23 11.67 2.00
CA PRO A 221 5.39 12.50 1.71
C PRO A 221 6.47 11.69 0.96
N VAL A 222 7.27 12.36 0.12
CA VAL A 222 8.30 11.72 -0.72
C VAL A 222 9.68 11.63 -0.06
N ASP A 223 9.81 12.19 1.14
CA ASP A 223 11.05 12.48 1.87
C ASP A 223 11.14 11.72 3.21
N ARG A 224 12.36 11.59 3.74
CA ARG A 224 12.66 11.14 5.11
C ARG A 224 12.15 9.76 5.53
N TRP A 225 11.73 8.92 4.59
CA TRP A 225 11.42 7.51 4.85
C TRP A 225 12.70 6.70 5.08
N ARG A 226 12.72 5.96 6.19
CA ARG A 226 13.83 5.17 6.72
C ARG A 226 13.39 3.74 6.96
N LEU A 227 14.22 2.77 6.60
CA LEU A 227 14.01 1.37 6.93
C LEU A 227 14.27 1.11 8.42
N ARG A 228 13.33 0.43 9.06
CA ARG A 228 13.45 -0.08 10.43
C ARG A 228 13.41 -1.60 10.41
N GLU A 229 14.27 -2.21 11.23
CA GLU A 229 14.25 -3.63 11.56
C GLU A 229 14.09 -3.77 13.08
N PRO A 230 12.91 -3.44 13.66
CA PRO A 230 12.67 -3.74 15.06
C PRO A 230 12.63 -5.28 15.22
N PRO A 231 13.07 -5.81 16.38
CA PRO A 231 12.98 -7.25 16.65
C PRO A 231 11.57 -7.81 16.43
N ALA A 232 11.52 -9.03 15.88
CA ALA A 232 10.26 -9.72 15.61
C ALA A 232 9.44 -9.92 16.90
N GLY A 233 8.10 -9.93 16.76
CA GLY A 233 7.20 -10.19 17.88
C GLY A 233 6.98 -9.03 18.85
N ARG A 234 7.61 -7.86 18.65
CA ARG A 234 7.37 -6.65 19.46
C ARG A 234 7.05 -5.38 18.65
N GLY A 235 6.40 -4.42 19.29
CA GLY A 235 6.16 -3.06 18.77
C GLY A 235 5.55 -3.01 17.36
N LEU A 236 6.05 -2.11 16.51
CA LEU A 236 5.54 -1.92 15.13
C LEU A 236 5.63 -3.17 14.24
N ALA A 237 6.62 -4.06 14.43
CA ALA A 237 6.65 -5.32 13.69
C ALA A 237 5.51 -6.25 14.10
N ALA A 238 5.26 -6.41 15.40
CA ALA A 238 4.13 -7.21 15.89
C ALA A 238 2.78 -6.66 15.41
N VAL A 239 2.60 -5.33 15.41
CA VAL A 239 1.37 -4.69 14.89
C VAL A 239 1.22 -4.92 13.39
N ARG A 240 2.30 -4.77 12.60
CA ARG A 240 2.33 -5.09 11.16
C ARG A 240 1.91 -6.54 10.92
N ASP A 241 2.51 -7.47 11.65
CA ASP A 241 2.30 -8.92 11.46
C ASP A 241 0.89 -9.34 11.88
N LEU A 242 0.35 -8.77 12.96
CA LEU A 242 -1.06 -8.86 13.33
C LEU A 242 -1.96 -8.34 12.20
N LEU A 243 -1.80 -7.09 11.76
CA LEU A 243 -2.71 -6.49 10.76
C LEU A 243 -2.70 -7.23 9.42
N LEU A 244 -1.53 -7.68 8.96
CA LEU A 244 -1.41 -8.41 7.70
C LEU A 244 -1.90 -9.86 7.84
N SER A 245 -1.68 -10.52 8.98
CA SER A 245 -2.23 -11.86 9.22
C SER A 245 -3.75 -11.89 9.29
N LEU A 246 -4.45 -10.79 9.60
CA LEU A 246 -5.91 -10.71 9.55
C LEU A 246 -6.52 -10.97 8.15
N GLY A 247 -5.75 -11.01 7.07
CA GLY A 247 -6.20 -11.46 5.74
C GLY A 247 -5.75 -12.88 5.40
N ALA A 248 -6.59 -13.63 4.67
CA ALA A 248 -6.24 -14.93 4.08
C ALA A 248 -7.03 -15.21 2.80
N ASP A 249 -6.43 -16.01 1.90
CA ASP A 249 -7.03 -16.49 0.64
C ASP A 249 -7.87 -17.78 0.81
N ARG A 250 -7.80 -18.39 2.00
CA ARG A 250 -8.50 -19.61 2.39
C ARG A 250 -9.14 -19.47 3.76
N VAL A 251 -10.23 -20.19 3.96
CA VAL A 251 -10.92 -20.33 5.25
C VAL A 251 -10.00 -21.07 6.22
N ASP A 252 -9.90 -20.61 7.47
CA ASP A 252 -9.14 -21.30 8.50
C ASP A 252 -9.85 -22.62 8.92
N PRO A 253 -9.15 -23.62 9.49
CA PRO A 253 -9.84 -24.75 10.08
C PRO A 253 -10.70 -24.31 11.28
N ALA A 254 -11.98 -24.68 11.28
CA ALA A 254 -12.87 -24.46 12.43
C ALA A 254 -12.34 -25.23 13.66
N GLY A 255 -12.07 -24.50 14.76
CA GLY A 255 -11.54 -25.06 16.00
C GLY A 255 -12.62 -25.15 17.10
N PRO A 256 -12.64 -26.22 17.92
CA PRO A 256 -13.63 -26.40 18.99
C PRO A 256 -13.41 -25.49 20.21
N ASP A 257 -12.24 -24.85 20.31
CA ASP A 257 -11.77 -24.16 21.51
C ASP A 257 -12.33 -22.73 21.70
N GLY A 258 -13.28 -22.32 20.87
CA GLY A 258 -13.93 -21.02 20.98
C GLY A 258 -14.99 -20.94 22.08
N ARG A 259 -15.24 -19.74 22.58
CA ARG A 259 -16.32 -19.41 23.52
C ARG A 259 -17.11 -18.21 23.04
N TRP A 260 -18.44 -18.32 23.02
CA TRP A 260 -19.33 -17.17 22.84
C TRP A 260 -19.50 -16.48 24.20
N LEU A 261 -19.31 -15.16 24.24
CA LEU A 261 -19.36 -14.37 25.48
C LEU A 261 -20.69 -13.62 25.61
N ARG A 262 -21.08 -12.90 24.55
CA ARG A 262 -22.32 -12.10 24.50
C ARG A 262 -22.61 -11.64 23.07
N ARG A 263 -23.82 -11.11 22.85
CA ARG A 263 -24.12 -10.21 21.73
C ARG A 263 -23.93 -8.76 22.15
N GLU A 264 -23.45 -7.93 21.25
CA GLU A 264 -23.21 -6.50 21.45
C GLU A 264 -23.63 -5.71 20.20
N THR A 265 -23.80 -4.40 20.32
CA THR A 265 -24.00 -3.51 19.16
C THR A 265 -22.85 -2.52 19.11
N LEU A 266 -21.96 -2.65 18.12
CA LEU A 266 -20.77 -1.82 17.99
C LEU A 266 -20.96 -0.83 16.83
N GLY A 267 -21.08 0.46 17.15
CA GLY A 267 -21.30 1.51 16.13
C GLY A 267 -22.62 1.36 15.35
N GLY A 268 -23.65 0.74 15.96
CA GLY A 268 -24.92 0.43 15.31
C GLY A 268 -24.96 -0.92 14.59
N VAL A 269 -23.83 -1.63 14.47
CA VAL A 269 -23.77 -2.97 13.85
C VAL A 269 -23.94 -4.04 14.94
N PRO A 270 -24.87 -5.00 14.81
CA PRO A 270 -24.96 -6.14 15.71
C PRO A 270 -23.77 -7.08 15.50
N VAL A 271 -23.09 -7.45 16.59
CA VAL A 271 -21.92 -8.33 16.58
C VAL A 271 -22.03 -9.37 17.68
N ASP A 272 -21.58 -10.59 17.39
CA ASP A 272 -21.31 -11.59 18.42
C ASP A 272 -19.88 -11.35 18.96
N VAL A 273 -19.74 -11.37 20.28
CA VAL A 273 -18.47 -11.22 20.98
C VAL A 273 -18.01 -12.61 21.38
N VAL A 274 -16.92 -13.08 20.76
CA VAL A 274 -16.39 -14.43 20.94
C VAL A 274 -14.93 -14.38 21.40
N GLN A 275 -14.51 -15.36 22.18
CA GLN A 275 -13.09 -15.60 22.46
C GLN A 275 -12.67 -16.84 21.67
N ALA A 276 -11.76 -16.71 20.72
CA ALA A 276 -11.36 -17.82 19.84
C ALA A 276 -9.92 -17.63 19.32
N PRO A 277 -9.16 -18.71 19.11
CA PRO A 277 -7.83 -18.62 18.51
C PRO A 277 -7.93 -18.06 17.08
N LEU A 278 -6.94 -17.25 16.68
CA LEU A 278 -6.89 -16.65 15.35
C LEU A 278 -5.66 -17.18 14.61
N ALA A 279 -5.86 -17.81 13.46
CA ALA A 279 -4.77 -18.41 12.70
C ALA A 279 -3.82 -17.33 12.15
N GLY A 280 -2.51 -17.54 12.29
CA GLY A 280 -1.49 -16.60 11.79
C GLY A 280 -0.57 -15.98 12.84
N GLY A 281 -0.61 -16.44 14.11
CA GLY A 281 0.49 -16.20 15.06
C GLY A 281 0.51 -14.84 15.76
N ALA A 282 -0.58 -14.08 15.71
CA ALA A 282 -0.70 -12.83 16.47
C ALA A 282 -0.83 -13.05 18.00
N THR A 283 -1.09 -14.27 18.45
CA THR A 283 -1.19 -14.69 19.85
C THR A 283 0.10 -15.38 20.30
N PRO A 284 0.69 -15.02 21.47
CA PRO A 284 1.79 -15.80 22.04
C PRO A 284 1.34 -17.24 22.32
N SER A 285 2.18 -18.23 22.00
CA SER A 285 1.91 -19.64 22.25
C SER A 285 1.63 -19.89 23.73
N GLY A 286 0.46 -20.46 24.06
CA GLY A 286 0.01 -20.67 25.44
C GLY A 286 -0.62 -19.45 26.12
N GLY A 287 -0.74 -18.30 25.45
CA GLY A 287 -1.52 -17.17 25.93
C GLY A 287 -3.04 -17.38 25.78
N PRO A 288 -3.87 -16.59 26.49
CA PRO A 288 -5.33 -16.64 26.32
C PRO A 288 -5.72 -16.20 24.90
N ALA A 289 -6.69 -16.91 24.33
CA ALA A 289 -7.24 -16.56 23.02
C ALA A 289 -7.82 -15.12 23.00
N PRO A 290 -7.71 -14.40 21.87
CA PRO A 290 -8.19 -13.03 21.74
C PRO A 290 -9.71 -12.98 21.74
N THR A 291 -10.25 -11.84 22.17
CA THR A 291 -11.67 -11.52 22.02
C THR A 291 -11.88 -10.83 20.68
N LEU A 292 -12.89 -11.28 19.93
CA LEU A 292 -13.24 -10.87 18.59
C LEU A 292 -14.70 -10.42 18.58
N TRP A 293 -14.99 -9.27 17.98
CA TRP A 293 -16.34 -8.78 17.72
C TRP A 293 -16.62 -9.01 16.24
N ILE A 294 -17.49 -9.96 15.92
CA ILE A 294 -17.72 -10.45 14.57
C ILE A 294 -19.19 -10.24 14.20
N ASP A 295 -19.47 -9.65 13.03
CA ASP A 295 -20.84 -9.51 12.53
C ASP A 295 -21.36 -10.80 11.85
N PRO A 296 -22.66 -10.88 11.49
CA PRO A 296 -23.21 -12.06 10.81
C PRO A 296 -22.54 -12.39 9.46
N ASP A 297 -21.90 -11.42 8.79
CA ASP A 297 -21.15 -11.59 7.54
C ASP A 297 -19.71 -12.10 7.76
N ALA A 298 -19.36 -12.52 8.98
CA ALA A 298 -18.02 -12.90 9.42
C ALA A 298 -16.98 -11.75 9.36
N ARG A 299 -17.39 -10.48 9.39
CA ARG A 299 -16.43 -9.36 9.43
C ARG A 299 -16.04 -9.04 10.87
N LEU A 300 -14.74 -8.89 11.09
CA LEU A 300 -14.18 -8.42 12.35
C LEU A 300 -14.37 -6.90 12.52
N HIS A 301 -14.98 -6.44 13.61
CA HIS A 301 -15.08 -5.00 13.92
C HIS A 301 -14.10 -4.56 14.99
N ARG A 302 -13.79 -5.45 15.95
CA ARG A 302 -12.79 -5.24 17.01
C ARG A 302 -12.06 -6.53 17.34
N LEU A 303 -10.78 -6.43 17.68
CA LEU A 303 -9.98 -7.46 18.32
C LEU A 303 -9.35 -6.89 19.60
N THR A 304 -9.40 -7.64 20.70
CA THR A 304 -8.59 -7.38 21.90
C THR A 304 -7.80 -8.61 22.29
N GLY A 305 -6.54 -8.44 22.67
CA GLY A 305 -5.65 -9.56 23.00
C GLY A 305 -4.29 -9.10 23.51
N ARG A 306 -3.25 -9.90 23.25
CA ARG A 306 -1.85 -9.57 23.53
C ARG A 306 -0.99 -9.86 22.30
N LEU A 307 0.00 -9.00 22.06
CA LEU A 307 1.07 -9.23 21.10
C LEU A 307 2.04 -10.34 21.61
N PRO A 308 2.95 -10.86 20.78
CA PRO A 308 3.88 -11.92 21.20
C PRO A 308 4.83 -11.54 22.35
N ASP A 309 5.13 -10.25 22.53
CA ASP A 309 5.86 -9.69 23.68
C ASP A 309 4.99 -9.56 24.96
N GLY A 310 3.73 -9.97 24.91
CA GLY A 310 2.78 -9.91 26.01
C GLY A 310 2.06 -8.56 26.16
N ALA A 311 2.42 -7.53 25.38
CA ALA A 311 1.79 -6.22 25.46
C ALA A 311 0.29 -6.30 25.10
N PRO A 312 -0.63 -5.72 25.90
CA PRO A 312 -2.04 -5.68 25.56
C PRO A 312 -2.25 -4.91 24.25
N VAL A 313 -3.13 -5.40 23.39
CA VAL A 313 -3.48 -4.75 22.13
C VAL A 313 -4.99 -4.70 21.94
N THR A 314 -5.47 -3.56 21.45
CA THR A 314 -6.83 -3.36 20.92
C THR A 314 -6.74 -2.86 19.49
N VAL A 315 -7.44 -3.50 18.56
CA VAL A 315 -7.57 -3.09 17.16
C VAL A 315 -9.05 -2.90 16.86
N ASP A 316 -9.45 -1.67 16.49
CA ASP A 316 -10.75 -1.37 15.92
C ASP A 316 -10.63 -1.23 14.39
N LEU A 317 -11.50 -1.92 13.65
CA LEU A 317 -11.55 -1.91 12.18
C LEU A 317 -12.71 -1.06 11.68
N VAL A 318 -12.40 0.10 11.12
CA VAL A 318 -13.37 1.05 10.57
C VAL A 318 -13.76 0.63 9.15
N ARG A 319 -14.78 -0.23 9.06
CA ARG A 319 -15.23 -0.89 7.81
C ARG A 319 -15.70 0.04 6.71
N VAL A 320 -16.01 1.30 7.00
CA VAL A 320 -16.41 2.32 5.99
C VAL A 320 -15.23 3.12 5.42
N ASP A 321 -14.07 3.09 6.07
CA ASP A 321 -12.91 3.90 5.69
C ASP A 321 -11.93 3.09 4.83
N ARG A 322 -12.10 3.13 3.50
CA ARG A 322 -11.38 2.27 2.54
C ARG A 322 -10.62 3.01 1.43
N PRO A 323 -9.78 4.02 1.74
CA PRO A 323 -9.04 4.75 0.71
C PRO A 323 -8.06 3.85 -0.05
N THR A 324 -7.72 4.24 -1.28
CA THR A 324 -6.66 3.54 -2.03
C THR A 324 -5.29 3.97 -1.53
N LEU A 325 -4.60 3.05 -0.85
CA LEU A 325 -3.27 3.28 -0.32
C LEU A 325 -2.22 3.37 -1.44
N ARG A 326 -1.25 4.27 -1.24
CA ARG A 326 -0.12 4.47 -2.14
C ARG A 326 1.16 4.04 -1.42
N PRO A 327 1.89 3.03 -1.92
CA PRO A 327 3.22 2.74 -1.41
C PRO A 327 4.13 3.95 -1.64
N VAL A 328 4.99 4.26 -0.68
CA VAL A 328 6.06 5.25 -0.85
C VAL A 328 7.08 4.80 -1.90
N ASP A 329 7.86 5.72 -2.45
CA ASP A 329 8.89 5.41 -3.47
C ASP A 329 9.87 4.32 -3.02
N ALA A 330 10.24 4.31 -1.72
CA ALA A 330 11.11 3.28 -1.15
C ALA A 330 10.48 1.87 -1.14
N LEU A 331 9.16 1.72 -1.32
CA LEU A 331 8.46 0.44 -1.57
C LEU A 331 8.17 0.20 -3.07
N GLY A 332 8.65 1.09 -3.95
CA GLY A 332 8.48 1.02 -5.41
C GLY A 332 7.42 1.97 -5.98
N GLY A 333 6.83 2.82 -5.12
CA GLY A 333 5.84 3.82 -5.50
C GLY A 333 4.48 3.23 -5.94
N PRO A 334 3.67 3.98 -6.69
CA PRO A 334 2.38 3.52 -7.18
C PRO A 334 2.48 2.21 -8.00
N PRO A 335 1.60 1.22 -7.81
CA PRO A 335 1.62 0.02 -8.64
C PRO A 335 1.32 0.36 -10.10
N GLY A 336 2.00 -0.34 -11.01
CA GLY A 336 1.78 -0.26 -12.45
C GLY A 336 1.33 -1.59 -13.04
N GLN A 337 1.04 -1.61 -14.34
CA GLN A 337 0.71 -2.83 -15.09
C GLN A 337 1.86 -3.13 -16.05
N PRO A 338 2.75 -4.10 -15.72
CA PRO A 338 3.89 -4.43 -16.57
C PRO A 338 3.45 -4.83 -17.98
N ARG A 339 4.01 -4.18 -19.00
CA ARG A 339 3.87 -4.56 -20.40
C ARG A 339 5.20 -4.53 -21.14
N ALA A 340 5.26 -5.20 -22.29
CA ALA A 340 6.36 -5.03 -23.23
C ALA A 340 6.52 -3.55 -23.62
N LEU A 341 7.75 -3.16 -23.95
CA LEU A 341 8.01 -1.85 -24.54
C LEU A 341 7.36 -1.76 -25.92
N THR A 342 6.88 -0.57 -26.28
CA THR A 342 6.62 -0.24 -27.70
C THR A 342 7.95 -0.03 -28.43
N ASP A 343 7.92 -0.06 -29.77
CA ASP A 343 9.13 0.17 -30.57
C ASP A 343 9.81 1.50 -30.19
N ASP A 344 9.07 2.62 -30.11
CA ASP A 344 9.57 3.93 -29.65
C ASP A 344 10.23 3.90 -28.26
N GLU A 345 9.69 3.12 -27.32
CA GLU A 345 10.22 2.98 -25.96
C GLU A 345 11.50 2.14 -25.95
N ALA A 346 11.53 1.05 -26.73
CA ALA A 346 12.71 0.20 -26.93
C ALA A 346 13.83 0.98 -27.63
N ASP A 347 13.50 1.76 -28.66
CA ASP A 347 14.40 2.66 -29.38
C ASP A 347 14.95 3.76 -28.46
N ARG A 348 14.10 4.30 -27.58
CA ARG A 348 14.52 5.26 -26.55
C ARG A 348 15.50 4.61 -25.57
N LEU A 349 15.27 3.38 -25.14
CA LEU A 349 16.19 2.65 -24.25
C LEU A 349 17.51 2.29 -24.96
N ALA A 350 17.46 1.83 -26.21
CA ALA A 350 18.62 1.49 -27.02
C ALA A 350 19.55 2.70 -27.25
N ARG A 351 18.98 3.89 -27.46
CA ARG A 351 19.73 5.16 -27.61
C ARG A 351 20.24 5.76 -26.30
N LEU A 352 19.90 5.21 -25.13
CA LEU A 352 20.33 5.71 -23.82
C LEU A 352 21.86 5.93 -23.70
N PRO A 353 22.75 4.99 -24.08
CA PRO A 353 24.20 5.15 -23.90
C PRO A 353 24.77 6.38 -24.63
N ALA A 354 24.24 6.66 -25.83
CA ALA A 354 24.63 7.84 -26.61
C ALA A 354 24.13 9.14 -25.95
N ARG A 355 22.90 9.14 -25.43
CA ARG A 355 22.34 10.32 -24.72
C ARG A 355 23.07 10.63 -23.42
N LEU A 356 23.48 9.61 -22.65
CA LEU A 356 24.26 9.81 -21.43
C LEU A 356 25.63 10.44 -21.73
N ARG A 357 26.33 9.95 -22.77
CA ARG A 357 27.59 10.54 -23.24
C ARG A 357 27.40 11.99 -23.71
N ALA A 358 26.32 12.28 -24.44
CA ALA A 358 26.01 13.65 -24.89
C ALA A 358 25.65 14.61 -23.74
N ALA A 359 24.98 14.13 -22.70
CA ALA A 359 24.67 14.91 -21.50
C ALA A 359 25.92 15.21 -20.64
N GLY A 360 26.95 14.36 -20.72
CA GLY A 360 28.25 14.53 -20.05
C GLY A 360 28.24 14.21 -18.55
N GLY A 361 27.16 14.53 -17.84
CA GLY A 361 26.98 14.20 -16.42
C GLY A 361 25.62 14.57 -15.85
N ALA A 362 25.49 14.48 -14.53
CA ALA A 362 24.32 14.86 -13.76
C ALA A 362 24.70 15.37 -12.36
N ALA A 363 23.86 16.25 -11.79
CA ALA A 363 23.78 16.35 -10.33
C ALA A 363 22.89 15.21 -9.79
N VAL A 364 23.20 14.71 -8.61
CA VAL A 364 22.59 13.52 -8.02
C VAL A 364 22.09 13.81 -6.61
N THR A 365 20.91 13.32 -6.28
CA THR A 365 20.43 13.18 -4.89
C THR A 365 20.24 11.70 -4.58
N VAL A 366 20.63 11.28 -3.39
CA VAL A 366 20.65 9.89 -2.94
C VAL A 366 19.58 9.67 -1.87
N ALA A 367 18.83 8.58 -2.00
CA ALA A 367 18.03 8.01 -0.92
C ALA A 367 18.17 6.49 -0.93
N ALA A 368 18.88 5.92 0.04
CA ALA A 368 19.22 4.50 0.09
C ALA A 368 18.90 3.92 1.47
N PRO A 369 17.67 3.39 1.69
CA PRO A 369 17.31 2.72 2.94
C PRO A 369 17.90 1.30 2.98
N LEU A 370 19.21 1.17 3.25
CA LEU A 370 19.93 -0.11 3.11
C LEU A 370 19.76 -1.04 4.31
N GLY A 371 19.52 -0.48 5.50
CA GLY A 371 19.38 -1.17 6.77
C GLY A 371 19.10 -0.19 7.92
N PRO A 372 18.82 -0.69 9.14
CA PRO A 372 18.46 0.11 10.32
C PRO A 372 19.60 0.98 10.89
N SER A 373 20.82 0.82 10.37
CA SER A 373 22.02 1.60 10.65
C SER A 373 22.72 2.05 9.36
N ALA A 374 21.96 2.09 8.27
CA ALA A 374 22.45 2.41 6.93
C ALA A 374 21.32 3.05 6.09
N ASN A 375 20.52 3.93 6.70
CA ASN A 375 19.59 4.77 5.95
C ASN A 375 20.38 5.96 5.39
N LEU A 376 20.85 5.84 4.15
CA LEU A 376 21.76 6.83 3.57
C LEU A 376 21.01 7.88 2.76
N GLY A 377 21.05 9.13 3.22
CA GLY A 377 20.72 10.32 2.42
C GLY A 377 21.98 10.92 1.81
N GLY A 378 21.87 11.73 0.76
CA GLY A 378 23.06 12.39 0.21
C GLY A 378 22.86 13.17 -1.07
N ASN A 379 23.94 13.77 -1.55
CA ASN A 379 23.99 14.51 -2.80
C ASN A 379 25.38 14.43 -3.45
N GLY A 380 25.46 14.81 -4.72
CA GLY A 380 26.74 15.00 -5.39
C GLY A 380 26.64 15.07 -6.90
N THR A 381 27.67 14.57 -7.57
CA THR A 381 27.79 14.64 -9.04
C THR A 381 28.13 13.28 -9.64
N LEU A 382 27.75 13.12 -10.90
CA LEU A 382 28.10 11.97 -11.73
C LEU A 382 28.58 12.47 -13.09
N SER A 383 29.68 11.90 -13.58
CA SER A 383 30.26 12.15 -14.90
C SER A 383 30.12 10.90 -15.76
N TRP A 384 29.52 11.05 -16.94
CA TRP A 384 29.45 10.05 -18.00
C TRP A 384 30.55 10.23 -19.04
N ALA A 385 31.11 11.43 -19.18
CA ALA A 385 32.26 11.70 -20.05
C ALA A 385 33.54 11.01 -19.54
N ALA A 386 33.73 10.98 -18.22
CA ALA A 386 34.75 10.19 -17.54
C ALA A 386 34.04 9.39 -16.43
N PRO A 387 33.60 8.14 -16.68
CA PRO A 387 32.72 7.36 -15.80
C PRO A 387 33.15 7.36 -14.33
N SER A 388 32.51 8.25 -13.57
CA SER A 388 32.80 8.46 -12.15
C SER A 388 31.64 9.18 -11.45
N ALA A 389 31.51 8.98 -10.14
CA ALA A 389 30.59 9.74 -9.30
C ALA A 389 31.28 10.16 -8.01
N TYR A 390 30.88 11.31 -7.51
CA TYR A 390 31.40 11.88 -6.27
C TYR A 390 30.25 12.34 -5.39
N LEU A 391 30.10 11.69 -4.24
CA LEU A 391 28.93 11.79 -3.37
C LEU A 391 29.36 12.16 -1.95
N ALA A 392 28.60 13.05 -1.31
CA ALA A 392 28.55 13.20 0.14
C ALA A 392 27.31 12.46 0.64
N VAL A 393 27.52 11.53 1.56
CA VAL A 393 26.51 10.57 2.01
C VAL A 393 26.42 10.64 3.53
N THR A 394 25.23 10.92 4.03
CA THR A 394 24.88 11.00 5.45
C THR A 394 24.13 9.74 5.83
N ASP A 395 24.58 9.04 6.87
CA ASP A 395 23.73 8.11 7.60
C ASP A 395 22.71 8.92 8.41
N GLU A 396 21.46 8.83 8.01
CA GLU A 396 20.32 9.57 8.55
C GLU A 396 20.05 9.23 10.03
N ASP A 397 20.42 8.05 10.50
CA ASP A 397 20.17 7.59 11.87
C ASP A 397 21.29 7.97 12.84
N THR A 398 22.55 8.01 12.40
CA THR A 398 23.70 8.42 13.24
C THR A 398 24.18 9.85 12.98
N GLY A 399 23.69 10.51 11.92
CA GLY A 399 24.17 11.82 11.46
C GLY A 399 25.57 11.78 10.83
N ARG A 400 26.25 10.62 10.78
CA ARG A 400 27.62 10.51 10.28
C ARG A 400 27.69 10.68 8.77
N ARG A 401 28.60 11.53 8.31
CA ARG A 401 28.81 11.87 6.90
C ARG A 401 30.11 11.27 6.40
N SER A 402 30.07 10.73 5.18
CA SER A 402 31.23 10.20 4.47
C SER A 402 31.23 10.67 3.02
N LEU A 403 32.43 10.76 2.44
CA LEU A 403 32.60 11.02 1.00
C LEU A 403 32.86 9.70 0.28
N ARG A 404 32.19 9.49 -0.86
CA ARG A 404 32.42 8.35 -1.78
C ARG A 404 32.86 8.85 -3.14
N TRP A 405 33.99 8.34 -3.62
CA TRP A 405 34.43 8.48 -5.01
C TRP A 405 34.32 7.13 -5.71
N ILE A 406 33.41 7.05 -6.68
CA ILE A 406 33.01 5.79 -7.33
C ILE A 406 33.45 5.85 -8.80
N ARG A 407 34.07 4.77 -9.29
CA ARG A 407 34.34 4.47 -10.70
C ARG A 407 33.81 3.06 -11.00
N PRO A 408 33.63 2.64 -12.27
CA PRO A 408 33.18 1.29 -12.58
C PRO A 408 34.01 0.21 -11.89
N GLY A 409 33.40 -0.52 -10.96
CA GLY A 409 33.97 -1.61 -10.17
C GLY A 409 34.91 -1.19 -9.03
N ARG A 410 35.03 0.11 -8.73
CA ARG A 410 35.96 0.64 -7.71
C ARG A 410 35.37 1.80 -6.92
N VAL A 411 35.35 1.67 -5.60
CA VAL A 411 34.82 2.65 -4.64
C VAL A 411 35.92 3.02 -3.65
N ALA A 412 36.28 4.30 -3.60
CA ALA A 412 37.05 4.89 -2.51
C ALA A 412 36.10 5.66 -1.58
N GLN A 413 36.30 5.57 -0.26
CA GLN A 413 35.42 6.17 0.74
C GLN A 413 36.21 6.66 1.95
N THR A 414 35.84 7.83 2.50
CA THR A 414 36.36 8.31 3.79
C THR A 414 35.59 7.68 4.97
N PRO A 415 36.21 7.51 6.15
CA PRO A 415 35.46 7.20 7.37
C PRO A 415 34.28 8.16 7.60
N GLY A 416 33.21 7.65 8.24
CA GLY A 416 32.03 8.43 8.57
C GLY A 416 32.20 9.26 9.85
N SER A 417 32.11 10.58 9.73
CA SER A 417 32.26 11.56 10.83
C SER A 417 31.01 12.44 10.95
N PRO A 418 30.51 12.78 12.16
CA PRO A 418 29.41 13.73 12.33
C PRO A 418 29.74 15.11 11.71
N ASP A 419 31.00 15.55 11.85
CA ASP A 419 31.51 16.83 11.32
C ASP A 419 31.89 16.75 9.83
N GLY A 420 31.57 15.64 9.16
CA GLY A 420 31.82 15.49 7.73
C GLY A 420 31.03 16.51 6.89
N PRO A 421 31.47 16.78 5.65
CA PRO A 421 30.81 17.75 4.79
C PRO A 421 29.45 17.22 4.28
N GLY A 422 28.41 18.06 4.34
CA GLY A 422 27.06 17.73 3.85
C GLY A 422 26.91 17.78 2.32
N THR A 423 27.90 18.32 1.62
CA THR A 423 28.02 18.38 0.15
C THR A 423 29.45 18.02 -0.26
N PRO A 424 29.71 17.41 -1.43
CA PRO A 424 31.07 17.07 -1.81
C PRO A 424 31.93 18.33 -2.03
N PRO A 425 33.03 18.55 -1.27
CA PRO A 425 33.91 19.70 -1.45
C PRO A 425 34.61 19.70 -2.82
N THR A 426 34.93 20.89 -3.34
CA THR A 426 35.67 21.05 -4.61
C THR A 426 36.97 21.82 -4.32
N PRO A 427 38.15 21.34 -4.76
CA PRO A 427 38.41 20.08 -5.49
C PRO A 427 38.21 18.82 -4.62
N VAL A 428 38.21 17.64 -5.25
CA VAL A 428 38.13 16.35 -4.55
C VAL A 428 39.32 16.21 -3.58
N PRO A 429 39.10 15.92 -2.29
CA PRO A 429 40.19 15.83 -1.31
C PRO A 429 41.24 14.77 -1.68
N THR A 430 42.53 15.13 -1.59
CA THR A 430 43.65 14.25 -1.95
C THR A 430 43.58 12.90 -1.24
N GLY A 431 43.24 12.88 0.06
CA GLY A 431 43.09 11.65 0.85
C GLY A 431 41.99 10.70 0.35
N LEU A 432 40.99 11.19 -0.39
CA LEU A 432 39.99 10.34 -1.04
C LEU A 432 40.48 9.82 -2.41
N LEU A 433 41.31 10.60 -3.10
CA LEU A 433 41.94 10.19 -4.36
C LEU A 433 43.03 9.12 -4.14
N THR A 434 43.70 9.14 -3.00
CA THR A 434 44.74 8.15 -2.60
C THR A 434 44.18 6.98 -1.77
N ALA A 435 42.93 7.05 -1.31
CA ALA A 435 42.33 5.97 -0.53
C ALA A 435 42.20 4.66 -1.34
N THR A 436 42.48 3.52 -0.67
CA THR A 436 42.40 2.19 -1.27
C THR A 436 41.00 1.89 -1.79
N ALA A 437 40.86 1.86 -3.13
CA ALA A 437 39.59 1.58 -3.78
C ALA A 437 39.23 0.09 -3.69
N ARG A 438 37.98 -0.20 -3.31
CA ARG A 438 37.43 -1.55 -3.09
C ARG A 438 36.33 -1.87 -4.11
N PRO A 439 35.90 -3.14 -4.26
CA PRO A 439 34.65 -3.46 -4.96
C PRO A 439 33.44 -2.77 -4.30
N ALA A 440 32.32 -2.69 -5.03
CA ALA A 440 31.06 -2.16 -4.50
C ALA A 440 30.63 -2.93 -3.24
N ALA A 441 30.43 -2.21 -2.12
CA ALA A 441 30.16 -2.82 -0.81
C ALA A 441 28.66 -2.94 -0.52
N ASP A 442 27.84 -2.05 -1.06
CA ASP A 442 26.40 -1.99 -0.80
C ASP A 442 25.55 -1.71 -2.06
N ASP A 443 24.22 -1.69 -1.91
CA ASP A 443 23.30 -1.45 -3.03
C ASP A 443 23.37 -0.02 -3.60
N LEU A 444 23.86 0.96 -2.85
CA LEU A 444 24.10 2.30 -3.38
C LEU A 444 25.28 2.26 -4.36
N ASP A 445 26.39 1.63 -3.97
CA ASP A 445 27.55 1.43 -4.85
C ASP A 445 27.17 0.63 -6.11
N ARG A 446 26.38 -0.44 -5.96
CA ARG A 446 25.88 -1.25 -7.09
C ARG A 446 25.01 -0.45 -8.05
N LEU A 447 24.13 0.42 -7.53
CA LEU A 447 23.28 1.29 -8.34
C LEU A 447 24.08 2.37 -9.07
N VAL A 448 25.07 2.98 -8.41
CA VAL A 448 25.97 3.97 -9.04
C VAL A 448 26.82 3.32 -10.13
N ASP A 449 27.45 2.17 -9.85
CA ASP A 449 28.21 1.41 -10.85
C ASP A 449 27.37 1.06 -12.09
N ALA A 450 26.15 0.56 -11.89
CA ALA A 450 25.22 0.28 -12.99
C ALA A 450 24.85 1.55 -13.78
N THR A 451 24.67 2.69 -13.10
CA THR A 451 24.36 3.99 -13.71
C THR A 451 25.53 4.55 -14.52
N LEU A 452 26.76 4.30 -14.09
CA LEU A 452 27.98 4.65 -14.84
C LEU A 452 28.16 3.78 -16.08
N ARG A 453 27.93 2.46 -15.95
CA ARG A 453 28.08 1.49 -17.05
C ARG A 453 27.02 1.63 -18.15
N ALA A 454 25.89 2.27 -17.89
CA ALA A 454 24.86 2.53 -18.91
C ALA A 454 25.35 3.40 -20.09
N THR A 455 26.53 4.02 -19.98
CA THR A 455 27.22 4.75 -21.08
C THR A 455 27.80 3.85 -22.16
N THR A 456 28.07 2.57 -21.85
CA THR A 456 28.68 1.60 -22.78
C THR A 456 27.65 0.63 -23.36
N ARG A 457 26.63 0.24 -22.60
CA ARG A 457 25.59 -0.70 -23.04
C ARG A 457 24.21 -0.29 -22.52
N ALA A 458 23.22 -0.32 -23.40
CA ALA A 458 21.82 -0.09 -23.02
C ALA A 458 21.33 -1.20 -22.07
N PRO A 459 20.44 -0.89 -21.11
CA PRO A 459 19.75 -1.90 -20.31
C PRO A 459 19.04 -2.95 -21.19
N ALA A 460 19.02 -4.20 -20.72
CA ALA A 460 18.84 -5.38 -21.56
C ALA A 460 17.45 -5.54 -22.24
N ALA A 461 17.43 -6.38 -23.30
CA ALA A 461 16.28 -6.63 -24.18
C ALA A 461 15.01 -7.24 -23.52
N ALA A 462 15.07 -7.65 -22.26
CA ALA A 462 13.91 -8.11 -21.48
C ALA A 462 13.33 -6.99 -20.57
N ALA A 463 13.45 -5.73 -21.00
CA ALA A 463 12.89 -4.58 -20.31
C ALA A 463 11.37 -4.54 -20.44
N VAL A 464 10.68 -4.13 -19.38
CA VAL A 464 9.22 -3.95 -19.35
C VAL A 464 8.86 -2.57 -18.84
N ARG A 465 7.83 -1.96 -19.42
CA ARG A 465 7.28 -0.70 -18.91
C ARG A 465 6.28 -1.01 -17.81
N ILE A 466 6.49 -0.42 -16.64
CA ILE A 466 5.65 -0.59 -15.46
C ILE A 466 4.49 0.40 -15.47
N ARG A 467 4.78 1.69 -15.67
CA ARG A 467 3.80 2.79 -15.66
C ARG A 467 4.35 4.06 -16.31
N GLU A 468 3.46 5.00 -16.62
CA GLU A 468 3.82 6.42 -16.67
C GLU A 468 3.80 7.00 -15.26
N ASP A 469 4.67 7.96 -14.97
CA ASP A 469 4.72 8.65 -13.68
C ASP A 469 5.09 10.15 -13.87
N ARG A 470 5.07 10.93 -12.78
CA ARG A 470 5.53 12.32 -12.75
C ARG A 470 6.62 12.53 -11.71
N LEU A 471 7.76 13.04 -12.14
CA LEU A 471 8.89 13.38 -11.28
C LEU A 471 9.29 14.85 -11.47
N ALA A 472 9.23 15.65 -10.40
CA ALA A 472 9.50 17.10 -10.42
C ALA A 472 8.75 17.83 -11.57
N GLY A 473 7.45 17.54 -11.70
CA GLY A 473 6.58 18.10 -12.75
C GLY A 473 6.74 17.49 -14.16
N ARG A 474 7.78 16.67 -14.40
CA ARG A 474 8.04 16.05 -15.71
C ARG A 474 7.40 14.67 -15.82
N VAL A 475 6.81 14.38 -16.97
CA VAL A 475 6.31 13.04 -17.31
C VAL A 475 7.50 12.12 -17.63
N VAL A 476 7.48 10.94 -17.03
CA VAL A 476 8.53 9.92 -17.17
C VAL A 476 7.92 8.52 -17.32
N ASP A 477 8.57 7.68 -18.12
CA ASP A 477 8.24 6.27 -18.28
C ASP A 477 9.09 5.44 -17.30
N VAL A 478 8.45 4.64 -16.45
CA VAL A 478 9.13 3.75 -15.49
C VAL A 478 9.36 2.41 -16.17
N VAL A 479 10.62 2.13 -16.55
CA VAL A 479 11.03 0.90 -17.23
C VAL A 479 11.83 0.04 -16.26
N GLU A 480 11.34 -1.17 -15.98
CA GLU A 480 12.04 -2.17 -15.18
C GLU A 480 12.90 -3.07 -16.08
N VAL A 481 14.12 -3.36 -15.64
CA VAL A 481 15.13 -4.10 -16.39
C VAL A 481 15.75 -5.20 -15.53
N PRO A 482 16.31 -6.27 -16.15
CA PRO A 482 16.87 -7.41 -15.41
C PRO A 482 17.86 -7.02 -14.31
N GLY A 483 17.81 -7.79 -13.21
CA GLY A 483 18.57 -7.49 -11.98
C GLY A 483 17.91 -6.45 -11.07
N GLY A 484 16.57 -6.35 -11.08
CA GLY A 484 15.81 -5.56 -10.11
C GLY A 484 16.02 -4.05 -10.20
N ARG A 485 16.26 -3.51 -11.40
CA ARG A 485 16.55 -2.08 -11.61
C ARG A 485 15.42 -1.38 -12.34
N ARG A 486 15.14 -0.12 -11.99
CA ARG A 486 14.19 0.74 -12.70
C ARG A 486 14.85 1.99 -13.24
N TRP A 487 14.52 2.33 -14.47
CA TRP A 487 14.94 3.54 -15.17
C TRP A 487 13.71 4.42 -15.40
N TRP A 488 13.73 5.62 -14.83
CA TRP A 488 12.67 6.61 -15.01
C TRP A 488 13.11 7.57 -16.11
N LEU A 489 12.70 7.27 -17.34
CA LEU A 489 13.14 7.97 -18.54
C LEU A 489 12.16 9.08 -18.91
N ASP A 490 12.64 10.30 -19.12
CA ASP A 490 11.79 11.34 -19.70
C ASP A 490 11.49 11.09 -21.19
N ARG A 491 10.64 11.93 -21.78
CA ARG A 491 10.30 11.85 -23.21
C ARG A 491 11.51 12.07 -24.13
N GLY A 492 12.58 12.73 -23.65
CA GLY A 492 13.86 12.85 -24.35
C GLY A 492 14.75 11.60 -24.25
N GLY A 493 14.42 10.65 -23.38
CA GLY A 493 15.21 9.44 -23.13
C GLY A 493 16.41 9.64 -22.22
N LEU A 494 16.40 10.70 -21.40
CA LEU A 494 17.36 10.88 -20.31
C LEU A 494 16.75 10.37 -18.98
N PRO A 495 17.54 9.71 -18.12
CA PRO A 495 17.06 9.26 -16.84
C PRO A 495 16.94 10.45 -15.88
N ARG A 496 15.78 10.55 -15.22
CA ARG A 496 15.52 11.47 -14.12
C ARG A 496 15.59 10.79 -12.76
N ARG A 497 15.50 9.47 -12.75
CA ARG A 497 15.74 8.62 -11.58
C ARG A 497 16.19 7.23 -12.03
N VAL A 498 17.07 6.62 -11.25
CA VAL A 498 17.43 5.20 -11.37
C VAL A 498 17.26 4.57 -10.00
N GLU A 499 16.69 3.37 -9.95
CA GLU A 499 16.41 2.64 -8.71
C GLU A 499 16.95 1.21 -8.77
N LEU A 500 17.35 0.66 -7.62
CA LEU A 500 17.74 -0.74 -7.44
C LEU A 500 16.95 -1.33 -6.26
N ARG A 501 16.29 -2.47 -6.48
CA ARG A 501 15.61 -3.22 -5.43
C ARG A 501 16.63 -4.02 -4.62
N THR A 502 16.65 -3.81 -3.31
CA THR A 502 17.52 -4.54 -2.38
C THR A 502 16.94 -5.91 -2.05
N GLY A 503 17.75 -6.78 -1.43
CA GLY A 503 17.28 -8.06 -0.89
C GLY A 503 16.21 -7.92 0.20
N ARG A 504 16.06 -6.73 0.79
CA ARG A 504 15.04 -6.40 1.81
C ARG A 504 13.70 -5.94 1.21
N GLY A 505 13.58 -5.91 -0.12
CA GLY A 505 12.36 -5.55 -0.82
C GLY A 505 12.14 -4.04 -1.03
N VAL A 506 12.98 -3.19 -0.43
CA VAL A 506 13.00 -1.73 -0.62
C VAL A 506 13.79 -1.31 -1.86
N TRP A 507 13.61 -0.06 -2.28
CA TRP A 507 14.30 0.54 -3.42
C TRP A 507 15.31 1.60 -2.97
N VAL A 508 16.55 1.43 -3.38
CA VAL A 508 17.61 2.44 -3.34
C VAL A 508 17.47 3.32 -4.58
N ARG A 509 17.67 4.63 -4.41
CA ARG A 509 17.34 5.65 -5.41
C ARG A 509 18.47 6.63 -5.66
N LEU A 510 18.72 6.91 -6.93
CA LEU A 510 19.43 8.10 -7.42
C LEU A 510 18.45 8.97 -8.19
N ASP A 511 18.11 10.15 -7.67
CA ASP A 511 17.42 11.19 -8.43
C ASP A 511 18.45 11.99 -9.22
N LEU A 512 18.23 12.16 -10.53
CA LEU A 512 19.20 12.71 -11.47
C LEU A 512 18.71 14.02 -12.10
N THR A 513 19.60 15.01 -12.11
CA THR A 513 19.48 16.22 -12.95
C THR A 513 20.59 16.22 -14.01
N PRO A 514 20.38 15.54 -15.17
CA PRO A 514 21.29 15.55 -16.31
C PRO A 514 21.61 16.96 -16.81
N GLY A 515 22.88 17.16 -17.20
CA GLY A 515 23.38 18.37 -17.82
C GLY A 515 24.91 18.43 -17.72
N ARG A 516 25.55 19.26 -18.56
CA ARG A 516 27.01 19.45 -18.47
C ARG A 516 27.37 19.97 -17.08
N ARG A 517 28.13 19.18 -16.33
CA ARG A 517 28.78 19.58 -15.09
C ARG A 517 30.29 19.64 -15.35
N PRO A 518 31.03 20.61 -14.77
CA PRO A 518 32.48 20.49 -14.71
C PRO A 518 32.79 19.16 -14.02
N GLY A 519 33.57 18.32 -14.68
CA GLY A 519 33.91 17.02 -14.11
C GLY A 519 34.71 17.23 -12.84
N ALA A 520 34.35 16.53 -11.76
CA ALA A 520 35.15 16.44 -10.53
C ALA A 520 36.44 15.61 -10.73
N GLY A 521 37.08 15.74 -11.90
CA GLY A 521 38.41 15.19 -12.12
C GLY A 521 39.44 15.97 -11.28
N PRO A 522 40.59 15.37 -10.97
CA PRO A 522 41.69 16.13 -10.39
C PRO A 522 42.07 17.25 -11.37
N THR A 523 41.97 18.50 -10.93
CA THR A 523 42.58 19.61 -11.65
C THR A 523 44.07 19.31 -11.72
N ALA A 524 44.62 19.16 -12.92
CA ALA A 524 46.06 18.97 -13.08
C ALA A 524 46.78 20.14 -12.39
N ALA A 525 47.76 19.84 -11.55
CA ALA A 525 48.57 20.87 -10.92
C ALA A 525 49.18 21.76 -12.01
N PRO A 526 49.27 23.09 -11.81
CA PRO A 526 49.89 23.97 -12.79
C PRO A 526 51.33 23.51 -13.01
N SER A 527 51.71 23.33 -14.28
CA SER A 527 53.07 22.99 -14.67
C SER A 527 54.02 24.09 -14.19
N ALA A 528 54.85 23.78 -13.20
CA ALA A 528 55.97 24.65 -12.87
C ALA A 528 56.92 24.72 -14.07
N ARG A 529 57.28 25.94 -14.46
CA ARG A 529 58.42 26.22 -15.34
C ARG A 529 59.63 26.56 -14.49
#